data_AF-A0A432SWQ1-F1
#
_entry.id   AF-A0A432SWQ1-F1
#
_cell.length_a   1.000
_cell.length_b   1.000
_cell.length_c   1.000
_cell.angle_alpha   90.00
_cell.angle_beta   90.00
_cell.angle_gamma   90.00
#
_symmetry.space_group_name_H-M   'P 1'
#
loop_
_entity.id
_entity.type
_entity.pdbx_description
1 polymer ?
#
loop_
_entity_poly.entity_id
_entity_poly.type
_entity_poly.pdbx_seq_one_letter_code
_entity_poly.pdbx_strand_id
1 'polypeptide(L)' 'MIPFSDENLYYAVENALPEVSGYVDSHGGGISLLGVKDAVIYIELIGTYHGCSMSLMTTNMVVPK' A
#
# COMPACT_ATOMS: atom_id res chain seq x y z
N MET A 1 -8.94 -21.89 0.12
CA MET A 1 -8.29 -21.77 1.45
C MET A 1 -6.96 -21.09 1.22
N ILE A 2 -6.76 -19.93 1.84
CA ILE A 2 -5.51 -19.17 1.70
C ILE A 2 -4.45 -19.86 2.58
N PRO A 3 -3.26 -20.21 2.07
CA PRO A 3 -2.30 -21.02 2.82
C PRO A 3 -1.43 -20.22 3.80
N PHE A 4 -1.83 -19.00 4.16
CA PHE A 4 -1.08 -18.10 5.02
C PHE A 4 -2.01 -17.40 6.03
N SER A 5 -1.54 -17.28 7.27
CA SER A 5 -2.20 -16.52 8.34
C SER A 5 -1.99 -15.02 8.14
N ASP A 6 -2.86 -14.21 8.75
CA ASP A 6 -2.77 -12.75 8.75
C ASP A 6 -1.41 -12.25 9.29
N GLU A 7 -0.83 -12.93 10.27
CA GLU A 7 0.51 -12.64 10.80
C GLU A 7 1.62 -12.86 9.74
N ASN A 8 1.55 -13.94 8.96
CA ASN A 8 2.52 -14.19 7.89
C ASN A 8 2.42 -13.12 6.80
N LEU A 9 1.20 -12.70 6.47
CA LEU A 9 0.94 -11.60 5.53
C LEU A 9 1.48 -10.28 6.07
N TYR A 10 1.29 -10.00 7.36
CA TYR A 10 1.80 -8.79 8.00
C TYR A 10 3.32 -8.72 7.87
N TYR A 11 4.06 -9.77 8.25
CA TYR A 11 5.52 -9.79 8.12
C TYR A 11 5.98 -9.71 6.67
N ALA A 12 5.30 -10.39 5.73
CA ALA A 12 5.64 -10.33 4.32
C ALA A 12 5.52 -8.90 3.77
N VAL A 13 4.45 -8.19 4.14
CA VAL A 13 4.22 -6.80 3.73
C VAL A 13 5.19 -5.85 4.43
N GLU A 14 5.46 -6.02 5.72
CA GLU A 14 6.43 -5.21 6.46
C GLU A 14 7.83 -5.27 5.83
N ASN A 15 8.24 -6.44 5.32
CA ASN A 15 9.52 -6.61 4.64
C ASN A 15 9.53 -6.05 3.20
N ALA A 16 8.39 -6.07 2.50
CA ALA A 16 8.26 -5.58 1.12
C ALA A 16 7.99 -4.07 1.01
N LEU A 17 7.38 -3.47 2.05
CA LEU A 17 7.01 -2.05 2.08
C LEU A 17 8.19 -1.08 1.84
N PRO A 18 9.42 -1.32 2.34
CA PRO A 18 10.57 -0.46 2.07
C PRO A 18 10.91 -0.29 0.58
N GLU A 19 10.65 -1.30 -0.25
CA GLU A 19 10.91 -1.22 -1.70
C GLU A 19 9.94 -0.24 -2.37
N VAL A 20 8.69 -0.20 -1.88
CA VAL A 20 7.62 0.66 -2.41
C VAL A 20 7.64 2.05 -1.75
N SER A 21 8.09 2.13 -0.50
CA SER A 21 8.14 3.38 0.25
C SER A 21 9.07 4.39 -0.39
N GLY A 22 10.24 3.95 -0.92
CA GLY A 22 11.15 4.85 -1.64
C GLY A 22 10.53 5.47 -2.90
N TYR A 23 9.69 4.71 -3.62
CA TYR A 23 8.95 5.23 -4.76
C TYR A 23 7.90 6.25 -4.33
N VAL A 24 7.12 5.94 -3.29
CA VAL A 24 6.04 6.83 -2.85
C VAL A 24 6.59 8.09 -2.15
N ASP A 25 7.66 7.98 -1.38
CA ASP A 25 8.39 9.11 -0.78
C ASP A 25 8.97 10.05 -1.85
N SER A 26 9.56 9.49 -2.92
CA SER A 26 10.05 10.27 -4.07
C SER A 26 8.95 11.07 -4.78
N HIS A 27 7.69 10.67 -4.64
CA HIS A 27 6.51 11.37 -5.17
C HIS A 27 5.81 12.27 -4.13
N GLY A 28 6.47 12.57 -3.00
CA GLY A 28 5.92 13.41 -1.92
C GLY A 28 4.82 12.73 -1.11
N GLY A 29 4.74 11.41 -1.23
CA GLY A 29 3.86 10.52 -0.49
C GLY A 29 4.57 9.84 0.69
N GLY A 30 3.88 8.88 1.26
CA GLY A 30 4.35 8.03 2.34
C GLY A 30 3.39 6.85 2.43
N ILE A 31 3.86 5.69 2.87
CA ILE A 31 3.02 4.51 3.07
C ILE A 31 3.28 4.00 4.48
N SER A 32 2.21 3.68 5.20
CA SER A 32 2.26 3.02 6.51
C SER A 32 1.37 1.78 6.53
N LEU A 33 1.81 0.69 7.16
CA LEU A 33 1.00 -0.51 7.34
C LEU A 33 0.08 -0.32 8.55
N LEU A 34 -1.24 -0.40 8.35
CA LEU A 34 -2.22 -0.34 9.43
C LEU A 34 -2.49 -1.72 10.04
N GLY A 35 -2.38 -2.78 9.24
CA GLY A 35 -2.53 -4.15 9.70
C GLY A 35 -3.06 -5.09 8.62
N VAL A 36 -3.28 -6.34 9.01
CA VAL A 36 -3.87 -7.38 8.16
C VAL A 36 -5.07 -7.97 8.89
N LYS A 37 -6.16 -8.17 8.16
CA LYS A 37 -7.37 -8.81 8.69
C LYS A 37 -8.08 -9.60 7.60
N ASP A 38 -8.39 -10.86 7.87
CA ASP A 38 -9.12 -11.74 6.93
C ASP A 38 -8.41 -11.82 5.56
N ALA A 39 -7.08 -11.92 5.58
CA ALA A 39 -6.19 -11.85 4.43
C ALA A 39 -6.25 -10.55 3.59
N VAL A 40 -6.82 -9.47 4.15
CA VAL A 40 -6.83 -8.13 3.55
C VAL A 40 -5.79 -7.26 4.24
N ILE A 41 -4.93 -6.61 3.46
CA ILE A 41 -3.87 -5.71 3.93
C ILE A 41 -4.40 -4.27 3.92
N TYR A 42 -4.27 -3.58 5.05
CA TYR A 42 -4.70 -2.20 5.21
C TYR A 42 -3.45 -1.31 5.26
N ILE A 43 -3.36 -0.37 4.32
CA ILE A 43 -2.28 0.61 4.24
C ILE A 43 -2.84 2.03 4.32
N GLU A 44 -2.11 2.91 4.98
CA GLU A 44 -2.34 4.35 4.98
C GLU A 44 -1.36 5.00 3.99
N LEU A 45 -1.87 5.91 3.16
CA LEU A 45 -1.05 6.72 2.26
C LEU A 45 -0.93 8.13 2.85
N ILE A 46 0.26 8.49 3.29
CA ILE A 46 0.58 9.77 3.93
C ILE A 46 1.25 10.67 2.90
N GLY A 47 0.51 11.50 2.17
CA GLY A 47 1.10 12.36 1.15
C GLY A 47 0.83 13.84 1.32
N THR A 48 1.77 14.63 0.82
CA THR A 48 1.69 16.09 0.73
C THR A 48 0.77 16.55 -0.42
N TYR A 49 -0.47 16.08 -0.46
CA TYR A 49 -1.49 16.72 -1.31
C TYR A 49 -2.09 17.93 -0.58
N HIS A 50 -1.26 18.94 -0.36
CA HIS A 50 -1.71 20.29 -0.02
C HIS A 50 -2.18 20.97 -1.31
N GLY A 51 -3.36 20.57 -1.80
CA GLY A 51 -4.11 21.32 -2.80
C GLY A 51 -3.93 20.91 -4.27
N CYS A 52 -4.72 19.93 -4.71
CA CYS A 52 -5.53 20.06 -5.92
C CYS A 52 -6.47 18.86 -6.05
N SER A 53 -7.75 19.11 -5.77
CA SER A 53 -8.88 18.23 -6.02
C SER A 53 -9.13 18.05 -7.52
N MET A 54 -8.17 17.53 -8.29
CA MET A 54 -8.37 17.31 -9.73
C MET A 54 -7.47 16.21 -10.30
N SER A 55 -7.51 15.02 -9.72
CA SER A 55 -7.28 13.78 -10.48
C SER A 55 -7.83 12.57 -9.74
N LEU A 56 -9.12 12.61 -9.38
CA LEU A 56 -9.86 11.45 -8.90
C LEU A 56 -10.35 10.62 -10.10
N MET A 57 -9.46 10.33 -11.05
CA MET A 57 -9.78 9.54 -12.24
C MET A 57 -8.69 8.49 -12.49
N THR A 58 -9.01 7.28 -12.00
CA THR A 58 -8.64 5.98 -12.54
C THR A 58 -7.14 5.65 -12.73
N THR A 59 -6.60 4.84 -11.81
CA THR A 59 -5.73 3.72 -12.21
C THR A 59 -5.97 2.55 -11.26
N ASN A 60 -6.99 1.74 -11.57
CA ASN A 60 -6.99 0.33 -11.18
C ASN A 60 -5.90 -0.35 -12.01
N MET A 61 -4.68 -0.48 -11.46
CA MET A 61 -3.65 -1.30 -12.09
C MET A 61 -3.87 -2.76 -11.69
N VAL A 62 -4.78 -3.43 -12.40
CA VAL A 62 -4.75 -4.89 -12.51
C VAL A 62 -3.61 -5.21 -13.46
N VAL A 63 -2.56 -5.86 -12.96
CA VAL A 63 -1.52 -6.46 -13.81
C VAL A 63 -1.85 -7.94 -13.96
N PRO A 64 -2.32 -8.41 -15.13
CA PRO A 64 -2.26 -9.83 -15.45
C PRO A 64 -1.02 -10.08 -16.32
N LYS A 65 -0.07 -10.87 -15.83
CA LYS A 65 0.55 -11.92 -16.66
C LYS A 65 1.15 -13.03 -15.83
#